data_AF-F4QG26-F1
#
_entry.id   AF-F4QG26-F1
#
_cell.length_a   1.000
_cell.length_b   1.000
_cell.length_c   1.000
_cell.angle_alpha   90.00
_cell.angle_beta   90.00
_cell.angle_gamma   90.00
#
_symmetry.space_group_name_H-M   'P 1'
#
loop_
_entity.id
_entity.type
_entity.pdbx_description
1 polymer ?
#
loop_
_entity_poly.entity_id
_entity_poly.type
_entity_poly.pdbx_seq_one_letter_code
_entity_poly.pdbx_strand_id
1 'polypeptide(L)' 'MLHFFGQDAGLRFLEGYALRPYLPASLLVPDAAASNGRIFFTSGGRPRTVGEVFDRLRLAGLGRL' A
#
# COMPACT_ATOMS: atom_id res chain seq x y z
N MET A 1 0.23 4.68 9.12
CA MET A 1 0.24 3.50 8.21
C MET A 1 -0.31 2.24 8.87
N LEU A 2 0.22 1.80 10.02
CA LEU A 2 -0.37 0.73 10.86
C LEU A 2 -1.86 0.99 11.19
N HIS A 3 -2.22 2.25 11.42
CA HIS A 3 -3.61 2.62 11.73
C HIS A 3 -4.57 2.56 10.50
N PHE A 4 -4.06 2.57 9.27
CA PHE A 4 -4.88 2.60 8.04
C PHE A 4 -5.15 1.19 7.49
N PHE A 5 -4.25 0.24 7.77
CA PHE A 5 -4.33 -1.13 7.32
C PHE A 5 -4.73 -2.12 8.43
N GLY A 6 -4.68 -1.69 9.70
CA GLY A 6 -4.56 -2.60 10.85
C GLY A 6 -3.09 -2.96 11.11
N GLN A 7 -2.76 -3.36 12.34
CA GLN A 7 -1.37 -3.54 12.76
C GLN A 7 -0.63 -4.61 11.91
N ASP A 8 -1.25 -5.76 11.68
CA ASP A 8 -0.64 -6.84 10.88
C ASP A 8 -0.40 -6.47 9.41
N ALA A 9 -1.38 -5.88 8.75
CA ALA A 9 -1.27 -5.50 7.35
C ALA A 9 -0.30 -4.31 7.15
N GLY A 10 -0.21 -3.42 8.13
CA GLY A 10 0.81 -2.36 8.14
C GLY A 10 2.24 -2.92 8.21
N LEU A 11 2.49 -3.91 9.07
CA LEU A 11 3.80 -4.57 9.16
C LEU A 11 4.16 -5.32 7.87
N ARG A 12 3.23 -6.11 7.32
CA ARG A 12 3.44 -6.82 6.04
C ARG A 12 3.72 -5.88 4.89
N PHE A 13 3.04 -4.73 4.85
CA PHE A 13 3.29 -3.72 3.83
C PHE A 13 4.70 -3.11 3.96
N LEU A 14 5.13 -2.77 5.18
CA LEU A 14 6.46 -2.21 5.43
C LEU A 14 7.59 -3.22 5.14
N GLU A 15 7.40 -4.49 5.49
CA GLU A 15 8.32 -5.56 5.12
C GLU A 15 8.40 -5.70 3.59
N GLY A 16 7.25 -5.70 2.92
CA GLY A 16 7.17 -5.70 1.46
C GLY A 16 7.87 -4.50 0.82
N TYR A 17 7.79 -3.33 1.45
CA TYR A 17 8.48 -2.12 0.97
C TYR A 17 10.00 -2.28 1.09
N ALA A 18 10.49 -2.82 2.21
CA ALA A 18 11.91 -3.02 2.45
C ALA A 18 12.52 -4.10 1.55
N LEU A 19 11.81 -5.22 1.32
CA LEU A 19 12.35 -6.39 0.64
C LEU A 19 12.00 -6.44 -0.85
N ARG A 20 10.78 -6.01 -1.22
CA ARG A 20 10.22 -6.21 -2.56
C ARG A 20 9.35 -5.03 -3.02
N PRO A 21 9.92 -3.81 -3.12
CA PRO A 21 9.15 -2.59 -3.43
C PRO A 21 8.51 -2.60 -4.82
N TYR A 22 8.96 -3.48 -5.71
CA TYR A 22 8.46 -3.66 -7.07
C TYR A 22 7.24 -4.60 -7.17
N LEU A 23 6.90 -5.33 -6.10
CA LEU A 23 5.72 -6.20 -6.12
C LEU A 23 4.43 -5.38 -6.03
N PRO A 24 3.33 -5.86 -6.65
CA PRO A 24 2.00 -5.28 -6.44
C PRO A 24 1.61 -5.26 -4.96
N ALA A 25 1.23 -4.08 -4.46
CA ALA A 25 0.84 -3.93 -3.06
C ALA A 25 -0.45 -4.70 -2.72
N SER A 26 -1.33 -4.86 -3.71
CA SER A 26 -2.57 -5.62 -3.58
C SER A 26 -2.36 -7.10 -3.28
N LEU A 27 -1.18 -7.67 -3.56
CA LEU A 27 -0.86 -9.05 -3.20
C LEU A 27 -0.49 -9.20 -1.72
N LEU A 28 0.01 -8.13 -1.09
CA LEU A 28 0.44 -8.17 0.31
C LEU A 28 -0.69 -7.81 1.28
N VAL A 29 -1.57 -6.91 0.86
CA VAL A 29 -2.69 -6.38 1.67
C VAL A 29 -4.00 -6.36 0.86
N PRO A 30 -4.56 -7.52 0.48
CA PRO A 30 -5.69 -7.62 -0.44
C PRO A 30 -6.97 -6.95 0.08
N ASP A 31 -7.30 -7.09 1.37
CA ASP A 31 -8.49 -6.47 1.96
C ASP A 31 -8.45 -4.94 1.83
N ALA A 32 -7.32 -4.34 2.17
CA ALA A 32 -7.16 -2.91 2.07
C ALA A 32 -7.09 -2.41 0.63
N ALA A 33 -6.59 -3.24 -0.31
CA ALA A 33 -6.67 -2.95 -1.74
C ALA A 33 -8.11 -2.96 -2.25
N ALA A 34 -8.95 -3.88 -1.77
CA ALA A 34 -10.37 -3.93 -2.10
C ALA A 34 -11.11 -2.68 -1.57
N SER A 35 -10.83 -2.24 -0.34
CA SER A 35 -11.44 -1.04 0.23
C SER A 35 -10.90 0.27 -0.34
N ASN A 36 -9.62 0.31 -0.76
CA ASN A 36 -8.93 1.54 -1.17
C ASN A 36 -8.43 1.48 -2.61
N GLY A 37 -9.28 1.04 -3.54
CA GLY A 37 -8.88 0.80 -4.93
C GLY A 37 -8.16 1.99 -5.61
N ARG A 38 -8.53 3.24 -5.29
CA ARG A 38 -7.87 4.44 -5.85
C ARG A 38 -6.40 4.60 -5.44
N ILE A 39 -6.02 4.05 -4.29
CA ILE A 39 -4.64 4.04 -3.79
C ILE A 39 -3.87 2.88 -4.44
N PHE A 40 -4.49 1.70 -4.49
CA PHE A 40 -3.86 0.46 -4.92
C PHE A 40 -3.80 0.24 -6.43
N PHE A 41 -4.64 0.92 -7.20
CA PHE A 41 -4.71 0.76 -8.65
C PHE A 41 -4.64 2.09 -9.38
N THR A 42 -3.95 2.09 -10.52
CA THR A 42 -3.96 3.21 -11.46
C THR A 42 -5.35 3.42 -12.06
N SER A 43 -5.58 4.57 -12.69
CA SER A 43 -6.87 4.83 -13.37
C SER A 43 -7.17 3.83 -14.49
N GLY A 44 -6.13 3.20 -15.07
CA GLY A 44 -6.26 2.13 -16.06
C GLY A 44 -6.37 0.71 -15.47
N GLY A 45 -6.54 0.58 -14.15
CA GLY A 45 -6.70 -0.72 -13.48
C GLY A 45 -5.40 -1.48 -13.20
N ARG A 46 -4.24 -1.01 -13.67
CA ARG A 46 -2.94 -1.62 -13.31
C ARG A 46 -2.72 -1.53 -11.79
N PRO A 47 -2.38 -2.63 -11.10
CA PRO A 47 -2.03 -2.59 -9.69
C PRO A 47 -0.72 -1.82 -9.48
N ARG A 48 -0.72 -0.96 -8.47
CA ARG A 48 0.48 -0.23 -8.04
C ARG A 48 1.38 -1.13 -7.21
N THR A 49 2.67 -0.88 -7.32
CA THR A 49 3.67 -1.53 -6.49
C THR A 49 3.63 -1.01 -5.05
N VAL A 50 4.27 -1.73 -4.14
CA VAL A 50 4.43 -1.29 -2.75
C VAL A 50 5.11 0.08 -2.68
N GLY A 51 6.16 0.30 -3.47
CA GLY A 51 6.83 1.61 -3.56
C GLY A 51 5.90 2.73 -4.03
N GLU A 52 5.16 2.50 -5.11
CA GLU A 52 4.19 3.48 -5.63
C GLU A 52 3.09 3.81 -4.61
N VAL A 53 2.60 2.82 -3.85
CA VAL A 53 1.60 3.05 -2.79
C VAL A 53 2.22 3.81 -1.60
N PHE A 54 3.44 3.47 -1.19
CA PHE A 54 4.15 4.17 -0.12
C PHE A 54 4.34 5.65 -0.43
N ASP A 55 4.79 5.99 -1.63
CA ASP A 55 4.96 7.38 -2.07
C ASP A 55 3.63 8.14 -2.05
N ARG A 56 2.53 7.53 -2.52
CA ARG A 56 1.20 8.17 -2.45
C ARG A 56 0.74 8.41 -1.02
N LEU A 57 0.94 7.45 -0.11
CA LEU A 57 0.56 7.60 1.29
C LEU A 57 1.38 8.68 2.00
N ARG A 58 2.66 8.81 1.64
CA ARG A 58 3.54 9.89 2.11
C ARG A 58 3.07 11.25 1.60
N LEU A 59 2.76 11.37 0.30
CA LEU A 59 2.28 12.61 -0.32
C LEU A 59 0.91 13.04 0.20
N ALA A 60 0.02 12.08 0.51
CA ALA A 60 -1.34 12.37 0.99
C ALA A 60 -1.40 12.75 2.48
N GLY A 61 -0.29 12.73 3.22
CA GLY A 61 -0.28 12.96 4.67
C GLY A 61 -0.93 11.84 5.51
N LEU A 62 -1.44 10.79 4.86
CA LEU A 62 -2.00 9.57 5.47
C LEU A 62 -0.93 8.68 6.13
N GLY A 63 0.34 9.05 5.96
CA GLY A 63 1.52 8.39 6.52
C GLY A 63 2.10 9.05 7.77
N ARG A 64 1.45 10.02 8.41
CA ARG A 64 2.01 10.61 9.66
C ARG A 64 2.08 9.55 10.78
N LEU A 65 3.29 9.43 11.31
CA LEU A 65 3.73 8.58 12.42
C LEU A 65 3.09 9.02 13.73
#